data_AF-A0A673KW17-F1
#
_entry.id   AF-A0A673KW17-F1
#
_cell.length_a   1.000
_cell.length_b   1.000
_cell.length_c   1.000
_cell.angle_alpha   90.00
_cell.angle_beta   90.00
_cell.angle_gamma   90.00
#
_symmetry.space_group_name_H-M   'P 1'
#
loop_
_entity.id
_entity.type
_entity.pdbx_description
1 polymer ?
#
loop_
_entity_poly.entity_id
_entity_poly.type
_entity_poly.pdbx_seq_one_letter_code
_entity_poly.pdbx_strand_id
1 'polypeptide(L)'
;MKTVLATLVLFAAVLHTVLSCPMCEGEGLKCHTCVANNLDECFRQGSTVCPAHSDACSTITGPNSVMKSCAYKSFCDKSHMSNGEMKLECCFNELKP
;
A
#
# COMPACT_ATOMS: atom_id res chain seq x y z
N MET A 1 -35.20 -0.16 -37.07
CA MET A 1 -33.87 0.50 -37.08
C MET A 1 -33.67 1.41 -35.87
N LYS A 2 -34.58 2.37 -35.60
CA LYS A 2 -34.46 3.32 -34.47
C LYS A 2 -34.43 2.66 -33.07
N THR A 3 -35.18 1.58 -32.89
CA THR A 3 -35.24 0.82 -31.62
C THR A 3 -33.97 0.04 -31.32
N VAL A 4 -33.27 -0.45 -32.36
CA VAL A 4 -32.02 -1.20 -32.23
C VAL A 4 -30.85 -0.28 -31.88
N LEU A 5 -30.84 0.95 -32.43
CA LEU A 5 -29.87 1.96 -32.04
C LEU A 5 -30.07 2.41 -30.59
N ALA A 6 -31.32 2.60 -30.16
CA ALA A 6 -31.61 2.98 -28.78
C ALA A 6 -31.16 1.91 -27.76
N THR A 7 -31.37 0.63 -28.07
CA THR A 7 -30.91 -0.46 -27.19
C THR A 7 -29.39 -0.58 -27.17
N LEU A 8 -28.71 -0.47 -28.32
CA LEU A 8 -27.24 -0.49 -28.38
C LEU A 8 -26.58 0.64 -27.58
N VAL A 9 -27.15 1.86 -27.63
CA VAL A 9 -26.66 3.01 -26.85
C VAL A 9 -26.84 2.79 -25.35
N LEU A 10 -27.98 2.21 -24.93
CA LEU A 10 -28.22 1.86 -23.52
C LEU A 10 -27.25 0.77 -23.03
N PHE A 11 -26.96 -0.24 -23.84
CA PHE A 11 -25.98 -1.29 -23.50
C PHE A 11 -24.56 -0.73 -23.38
N ALA A 12 -24.14 0.17 -24.28
CA ALA A 12 -22.82 0.81 -24.21
C ALA A 12 -22.68 1.72 -22.97
N ALA A 13 -23.74 2.44 -22.60
CA ALA A 13 -23.76 3.28 -21.41
C ALA A 13 -23.64 2.46 -20.11
N VAL A 14 -24.30 1.30 -20.04
CA VAL A 14 -24.19 0.38 -18.91
C VAL A 14 -22.79 -0.26 -18.85
N LEU A 15 -22.19 -0.60 -20.00
CA LEU A 15 -20.85 -1.19 -20.03
C LEU A 15 -19.76 -0.22 -19.53
N HIS A 16 -19.93 1.09 -19.76
CA HIS A 16 -19.01 2.12 -19.24
C HIS A 16 -19.16 2.36 -17.74
N THR A 17 -20.35 2.14 -17.14
CA THR A 17 -20.55 2.32 -15.69
C THR A 17 -20.06 1.13 -14.87
N VAL A 18 -20.02 -0.10 -15.41
CA VAL A 18 -19.38 -1.24 -14.73
C VAL A 18 -17.86 -1.30 -14.90
N LEU A 19 -17.30 -0.75 -15.97
CA LEU A 19 -15.84 -0.78 -16.23
C LEU A 19 -15.10 0.41 -15.61
N SER A 20 -15.80 1.49 -15.31
CA SER A 20 -15.24 2.65 -14.61
C SER A 20 -15.59 2.53 -13.13
N CYS A 21 -14.88 1.70 -12.37
CA CYS A 21 -14.95 1.76 -10.90
C CYS A 21 -14.48 3.15 -10.45
N PRO A 22 -15.36 4.07 -10.02
CA PRO A 22 -14.93 5.31 -9.39
C PRO A 22 -14.38 5.03 -7.98
N MET A 23 -14.46 3.77 -7.55
CA MET A 23 -13.98 3.19 -6.30
C MET A 23 -12.73 2.31 -6.55
N CYS A 24 -11.89 2.65 -7.51
CA CYS A 24 -10.48 2.21 -7.52
C CYS A 24 -9.56 3.28 -6.93
N GLU A 25 -10.12 4.29 -6.27
CA GLU A 25 -9.41 5.13 -5.32
C GLU A 25 -9.61 4.54 -3.92
N GLY A 26 -9.35 3.23 -3.78
CA GLY A 26 -8.99 2.72 -2.48
C GLY A 26 -7.72 3.47 -2.11
N GLU A 27 -7.73 4.23 -1.02
CA GLU A 27 -6.48 4.68 -0.43
C GLU A 27 -5.71 3.41 -0.06
N GLY A 28 -4.94 2.89 -1.02
CA GLY A 28 -4.08 1.76 -0.81
C GLY A 28 -3.17 2.12 0.36
N LEU A 29 -2.86 1.13 1.20
CA LEU A 29 -1.97 1.27 2.34
C LEU A 29 -0.80 2.21 1.99
N LYS A 30 -0.65 3.34 2.68
CA LYS A 30 0.46 4.28 2.56
C LYS A 30 1.48 4.03 3.66
N CYS A 31 2.56 3.35 3.29
CA CYS A 31 3.71 3.21 4.18
C CYS A 31 4.74 4.31 3.93
N HIS A 32 5.48 4.67 4.97
CA HIS A 32 6.76 5.37 4.76
C HIS A 32 7.69 4.43 4.00
N THR A 33 8.24 4.92 2.90
CA THR A 33 9.23 4.19 2.11
C THR A 33 10.52 4.99 2.15
N CYS A 34 11.49 4.52 2.92
CA CYS A 34 12.69 5.29 3.23
C CYS A 34 13.88 4.36 3.52
N VAL A 35 15.08 4.90 3.34
CA VAL A 35 16.31 4.39 3.95
C VAL A 35 17.02 5.59 4.56
N ALA A 36 17.28 5.54 5.86
CA ALA A 36 17.86 6.65 6.61
C ALA A 36 18.72 6.16 7.77
N ASN A 37 19.48 7.05 8.41
CA ASN A 37 20.30 6.67 9.58
C ASN A 37 19.48 6.64 10.88
N ASN A 38 18.31 7.28 10.89
CA ASN A 38 17.42 7.39 12.03
C ASN A 38 15.96 7.53 11.58
N LEU A 39 15.03 7.41 12.53
CA LEU A 39 13.58 7.40 12.28
C LEU A 39 13.06 8.78 11.84
N ASP A 40 13.61 9.87 12.38
CA ASP A 40 13.18 11.24 12.06
C ASP A 40 13.48 11.63 10.60
N GLU A 41 14.67 11.30 10.13
CA GLU A 41 15.07 11.50 8.74
C GLU A 41 14.19 10.69 7.78
N CYS A 42 13.87 9.45 8.15
CA CYS A 42 12.94 8.62 7.40
C CYS A 42 11.53 9.24 7.34
N PHE A 43 10.99 9.74 8.45
CA PHE A 43 9.66 10.35 8.48
C PHE A 43 9.56 11.63 7.66
N ARG A 44 10.64 12.41 7.56
CA ARG A 44 10.69 13.58 6.68
C ARG A 44 10.60 13.26 5.20
N GLN A 45 10.92 12.02 4.78
CA GLN A 45 10.77 11.58 3.39
C GLN A 45 9.30 11.36 3.01
N GLY A 46 8.40 11.20 3.99
CA GLY A 46 6.97 11.02 3.79
C GLY A 46 6.56 9.59 3.42
N SER A 47 5.27 9.42 3.15
CA SER A 47 4.66 8.12 2.82
C SER A 47 4.26 8.03 1.35
N THR A 48 4.27 6.80 0.84
CA THR A 48 3.91 6.46 -0.54
C THR A 48 2.85 5.37 -0.53
N VAL A 49 1.91 5.43 -1.46
CA VAL A 49 0.91 4.37 -1.66
C VAL A 49 1.63 3.07 -2.04
N CYS A 50 1.33 1.99 -1.32
CA CYS A 50 1.91 0.69 -1.55
C CYS A 50 1.35 0.01 -2.80
N PRO A 51 2.16 -0.85 -3.45
CA PRO A 51 1.69 -1.61 -4.60
C PRO A 51 0.56 -2.56 -4.21
N ALA A 52 -0.25 -2.94 -5.19
CA ALA A 52 -1.36 -3.87 -5.01
C ALA A 52 -0.92 -5.12 -4.24
N HIS A 53 -1.82 -5.61 -3.38
CA HIS A 53 -1.63 -6.75 -2.48
C HIS A 53 -0.77 -6.50 -1.23
N SER A 54 -0.14 -5.34 -1.08
CA SER A 54 0.55 -5.00 0.18
C SER A 54 -0.48 -4.67 1.26
N ASP A 55 -0.41 -5.39 2.37
CA ASP A 55 -1.33 -5.29 3.51
C ASP A 55 -0.61 -5.03 4.84
N ALA A 56 0.69 -4.71 4.79
CA ALA A 56 1.49 -4.33 5.94
C ALA A 56 2.56 -3.29 5.58
N CYS A 57 3.01 -2.53 6.58
CA CYS A 57 4.27 -1.79 6.54
C CYS A 57 5.30 -2.54 7.35
N SER A 58 6.55 -2.58 6.86
CA SER A 58 7.70 -3.08 7.60
C SER A 58 8.62 -1.92 8.01
N THR A 59 9.23 -2.05 9.17
CA THR A 59 10.28 -1.17 9.68
C THR A 59 11.43 -2.04 10.13
N ILE A 60 12.58 -1.90 9.48
CA ILE A 60 13.82 -2.56 9.85
C ILE A 60 14.72 -1.52 10.49
N THR A 61 15.10 -1.76 11.73
CA THR A 61 15.99 -0.90 12.51
C THR A 61 17.28 -1.66 12.80
N GLY A 62 18.40 -1.15 12.31
CA GLY A 62 19.75 -1.57 12.66
C GLY A 62 20.46 -0.55 13.55
N PRO A 63 21.75 -0.74 13.89
CA PRO A 63 22.49 0.11 14.82
C PRO A 63 22.55 1.59 14.42
N ASN A 64 22.60 1.89 13.12
CA ASN A 64 22.60 3.25 12.56
C ASN A 64 21.85 3.28 11.23
N SER A 65 20.81 2.46 11.08
CA SER A 65 20.00 2.43 9.87
C SER A 65 18.54 2.14 10.19
N VAL A 66 17.66 2.81 9.46
CA VAL A 66 16.23 2.62 9.49
C VAL A 66 15.76 2.47 8.05
N MET A 67 15.04 1.41 7.79
CA MET A 67 14.39 1.18 6.51
C MET A 67 12.91 0.92 6.75
N LYS A 68 12.05 1.76 6.16
CA LYS A 68 10.61 1.52 6.12
C LYS A 68 10.20 1.19 4.70
N SER A 69 9.29 0.24 4.54
CA SER A 69 8.77 -0.15 3.23
C SER A 69 7.43 -0.87 3.33
N CYS A 70 6.72 -0.96 2.20
CA CYS A 70 5.55 -1.81 2.06
C CYS A 70 5.93 -3.29 2.20
N ALA A 71 5.09 -4.06 2.86
CA ALA A 71 5.28 -5.48 3.12
C ALA A 71 3.96 -6.24 3.04
N TYR A 72 4.07 -7.57 3.11
CA TYR A 72 2.94 -8.47 3.18
C TYR A 72 2.79 -9.00 4.60
N LYS A 73 1.56 -9.18 5.07
CA LYS A 73 1.29 -9.80 6.35
C LYS A 73 1.87 -11.19 6.45
N SER A 74 1.78 -11.97 5.38
CA SER A 74 2.42 -13.28 5.30
C SER A 74 3.95 -13.24 5.46
N PHE A 75 4.59 -12.14 5.07
CA PHE A 75 6.01 -11.91 5.32
C PHE A 75 6.21 -11.62 6.82
N CYS A 76 5.49 -10.63 7.35
CA CYS A 76 5.55 -10.22 8.76
C CYS A 76 5.30 -11.36 9.75
N ASP A 77 4.33 -12.23 9.48
CA ASP A 77 3.98 -13.38 10.33
C ASP A 77 5.10 -14.43 10.36
N LYS A 78 5.94 -14.50 9.31
CA LYS A 78 7.06 -15.44 9.20
C LYS A 78 8.38 -14.83 9.62
N SER A 79 8.53 -13.52 9.43
CA SER A 79 9.78 -12.79 9.65
C SER A 79 9.83 -12.25 11.08
N HIS A 80 10.12 -13.13 12.03
CA HIS A 80 10.55 -12.72 13.37
C HIS A 80 12.07 -12.51 13.36
N MET A 81 12.53 -11.39 12.78
CA MET A 81 13.94 -11.01 12.83
C MET A 81 14.21 -10.11 14.04
N SER A 82 14.71 -10.74 15.11
CA SER A 82 15.29 -10.08 16.28
C SER A 82 16.66 -10.69 16.56
N ASN A 83 17.53 -10.68 15.54
CA ASN A 83 18.91 -11.17 15.68
C ASN A 83 19.79 -9.99 16.08
N GLY A 84 19.99 -9.84 17.39
CA GLY A 84 21.06 -9.08 18.08
C GLY A 84 21.16 -7.57 17.81
N GLU A 85 21.25 -7.19 16.54
CA GLU A 85 21.51 -5.83 16.07
C GLU A 85 20.45 -5.32 15.09
N MET A 86 19.66 -6.22 14.47
CA MET A 86 18.58 -5.85 13.55
C MET A 86 17.22 -6.25 14.13
N LYS A 87 16.30 -5.29 14.12
CA LYS A 87 14.92 -5.43 14.59
C LYS A 87 13.97 -5.18 13.43
N LEU A 88 13.13 -6.16 13.10
CA LEU A 88 12.03 -6.01 12.15
C LEU A 88 10.71 -5.84 12.91
N GLU A 89 9.98 -4.78 12.59
CA GLU A 89 8.65 -4.49 13.11
C GLU A 89 7.66 -4.33 11.97
N CYS A 90 6.47 -4.89 12.12
CA CYS A 90 5.41 -4.76 11.15
C CYS A 90 4.18 -4.07 11.74
N CYS A 91 3.54 -3.24 10.92
CA CYS A 91 2.30 -2.54 11.25
C CYS A 91 1.27 -2.81 10.14
N PHE A 92 0.05 -3.18 10.50
CA PHE A 92 -1.01 -3.56 9.55
C PHE A 92 -2.06 -2.46 9.34
N ASN A 93 -2.02 -1.42 10.17
CA ASN A 93 -2.91 -0.28 10.08
C ASN A 93 -2.06 0.96 9.84
N GLU A 94 -2.47 1.75 8.84
CA GLU A 94 -2.12 3.15 8.72
C GLU A 94 -2.28 3.81 10.10
N LEU A 95 -1.26 4.55 10.53
CA LEU A 95 -1.21 5.39 11.72
C LEU A 95 -0.96 4.67 13.06
N LYS A 96 0.29 4.82 13.53
CA LYS A 96 0.52 5.53 14.80
C LYS A 96 1.96 6.04 14.93
N PRO A 97 2.18 7.24 15.50
CA PRO A 97 1.44 8.50 15.41
C PRO A 97 2.01 9.44 14.35
#